data_AF-A0A960R828-F1
#
_entry.id   AF-A0A960R828-F1
#
_cell.length_a   1.000
_cell.length_b   1.000
_cell.length_c   1.000
_cell.angle_alpha   90.00
_cell.angle_beta   90.00
_cell.angle_gamma   90.00
#
_symmetry.space_group_name_H-M   'P 1'
#
loop_
_entity.id
_entity.type
_entity.pdbx_description
1 polymer ?
#
loop_
_entity_poly.entity_id
_entity_poly.type
_entity_poly.pdbx_seq_one_letter_code
_entity_poly.pdbx_strand_id
1 'polypeptide(L)'
;KANEHVIEVLEQNGALIKSAKFSHSYPVCWRHKTPIIFRATPQWFISMQQKGLRDTAMAEIEHVHWTPDWGQARIEGMIENRPDWCISRQRTWGVPLALFVHRETGELHPRASELVRAVAERVEKDGIDAWFDLDAHELLGGEAAQYEKLNDVMDVWVDSGVVHHCLPAMRPEIPAPA
;
A
#
# COMPACT_ATOMS: atom_id res chain seq x y z
N LYS A 1 6.37 26.71 17.67
CA LYS A 1 6.04 27.53 16.49
C LYS A 1 7.35 27.81 15.75
N ALA A 2 7.53 27.29 14.53
CA ALA A 2 8.78 27.45 13.78
C ALA A 2 8.65 28.51 12.67
N ASN A 3 7.46 28.67 12.08
CA ASN A 3 7.24 29.53 10.91
C ASN A 3 7.56 31.01 11.15
N GLU A 4 7.28 31.54 12.35
CA GLU A 4 7.59 32.94 12.71
C GLU A 4 9.10 33.20 12.61
N HIS A 5 9.92 32.32 13.19
CA HIS A 5 11.37 32.43 13.12
C HIS A 5 11.93 32.25 11.70
N VAL A 6 11.34 31.35 10.91
CA VAL A 6 11.74 31.17 9.49
C VAL A 6 11.50 32.47 8.70
N ILE A 7 10.41 33.19 8.96
CA ILE A 7 10.13 34.48 8.31
C ILE A 7 11.19 35.53 8.70
N GLU A 8 11.56 35.62 9.98
CA GLU A 8 12.62 36.54 10.46
C GLU A 8 13.96 36.28 9.75
N VAL A 9 14.36 35.02 9.62
CA VAL A 9 15.60 34.63 8.93
C VAL A 9 15.55 35.01 7.44
N LEU A 10 14.42 34.80 6.77
CA LEU A 10 14.25 35.19 5.36
C LEU A 10 14.33 36.71 5.17
N GLU A 11 13.79 37.49 6.11
CA GLU A 11 13.86 38.95 6.10
C GLU A 11 15.29 39.44 6.28
N GLN A 12 16.02 38.91 7.27
CA GLN A 12 17.42 39.27 7.55
C GLN A 12 18.36 39.02 6.35
N ASN A 13 18.07 37.99 5.55
CA ASN A 13 18.86 37.63 4.37
C ASN A 13 18.39 38.33 3.08
N GLY A 14 17.40 39.23 3.13
CA GLY A 14 16.87 39.91 1.95
C GLY A 14 16.16 38.96 0.96
N ALA A 15 15.78 37.75 1.40
CA ALA A 15 15.10 36.73 0.58
C ALA A 15 13.56 36.82 0.67
N LEU A 16 13.03 37.68 1.54
CA LEU A 16 11.59 37.88 1.73
C LEU A 16 11.05 39.02 0.86
N ILE A 17 10.21 38.70 -0.12
CA ILE A 17 9.56 39.71 -0.99
C ILE A 17 8.36 40.36 -0.29
N LYS A 18 7.48 39.55 0.32
CA LYS A 18 6.26 40.01 0.98
C LYS A 18 5.80 38.99 2.02
N SER A 19 5.41 39.49 3.20
CA SER A 19 4.73 38.71 4.24
C SER A 19 3.34 39.27 4.46
N ALA A 20 2.32 38.41 4.43
CA ALA A 20 0.94 38.78 4.70
C ALA A 20 0.17 37.59 5.25
N LYS A 21 -0.83 37.86 6.10
CA LYS A 21 -1.79 36.84 6.54
C LYS A 21 -2.90 36.71 5.49
N PHE A 22 -3.27 35.48 5.16
CA PHE A 22 -4.32 35.16 4.19
C PHE A 22 -5.29 34.14 4.79
N SER A 23 -6.59 34.29 4.49
CA SER A 23 -7.62 33.37 4.95
C SER A 23 -8.04 32.46 3.81
N HIS A 24 -8.02 31.14 4.05
CA HIS A 24 -8.42 30.14 3.09
C HIS A 24 -8.88 28.86 3.77
N SER A 25 -9.47 27.96 2.99
CA SER A 25 -9.76 26.60 3.45
C SER A 25 -8.47 25.81 3.65
N TYR A 26 -8.30 25.19 4.81
CA TYR A 26 -7.18 24.33 5.14
C TYR A 26 -7.68 23.00 5.71
N PRO A 27 -7.10 21.85 5.30
CA PRO A 27 -7.57 20.56 5.76
C PRO A 27 -7.30 20.37 7.26
N VAL A 28 -8.28 19.83 7.96
CA VAL A 28 -8.21 19.53 9.39
C VAL A 28 -8.59 18.09 9.65
N CYS A 29 -7.99 17.49 10.67
CA CYS A 29 -8.39 16.20 11.18
C CYS A 29 -9.87 16.25 11.55
N TRP A 30 -10.71 15.44 10.91
CA TRP A 30 -12.16 15.49 11.14
C TRP A 30 -12.54 15.18 12.60
N ARG A 31 -11.72 14.42 13.32
CA ARG A 31 -11.92 14.05 14.72
C ARG A 31 -11.36 15.10 15.68
N HIS A 32 -10.06 15.39 15.58
CA HIS A 32 -9.35 16.25 16.54
C HIS A 32 -9.42 17.74 16.18
N LYS A 33 -9.94 18.07 14.99
CA LYS A 33 -10.04 19.44 14.45
C LYS A 33 -8.70 20.19 14.36
N THR A 34 -7.59 19.46 14.39
CA THR A 34 -6.23 19.99 14.23
C THR A 34 -5.84 20.07 12.75
N PRO A 35 -5.07 21.07 12.30
CA PRO A 35 -4.54 21.13 10.94
C PRO A 35 -3.73 19.89 10.60
N ILE A 36 -3.90 19.36 9.38
CA ILE A 36 -3.10 18.24 8.88
C ILE A 36 -2.07 18.73 7.86
N ILE A 37 -0.99 17.97 7.72
CA ILE A 37 0.06 18.22 6.76
C ILE A 37 0.21 17.03 5.82
N PHE A 38 0.71 17.29 4.62
CA PHE A 38 1.16 16.22 3.73
C PHE A 38 2.61 15.89 4.06
N ARG A 39 2.89 14.60 4.25
CA ARG A 39 4.23 14.07 4.51
C ARG A 39 4.44 12.84 3.65
N ALA A 40 5.57 12.76 2.96
CA ALA A 40 5.97 11.55 2.27
C ALA A 40 6.34 10.46 3.31
N THR A 41 5.83 9.26 3.10
CA THR A 41 6.16 8.08 3.90
C THR A 41 6.44 6.92 2.95
N PRO A 42 7.37 6.00 3.28
CA PRO A 42 7.52 4.75 2.54
C PRO A 42 6.19 4.00 2.48
N GLN A 43 5.83 3.48 1.32
CA GLN A 43 4.62 2.69 1.06
C GLN A 43 4.92 1.66 -0.03
N TRP A 44 4.13 0.59 -0.07
CA TRP A 44 4.22 -0.47 -1.05
C TRP A 44 3.23 -0.25 -2.19
N PHE A 45 3.71 -0.38 -3.41
CA PHE A 45 2.93 -0.16 -4.62
C PHE A 45 2.99 -1.36 -5.54
N ILE A 46 1.85 -1.70 -6.15
CA ILE A 46 1.81 -2.51 -7.36
C ILE A 46 1.93 -1.55 -8.54
N SER A 47 2.96 -1.76 -9.37
CA SER A 47 3.12 -0.97 -10.58
C SER A 47 2.05 -1.33 -11.61
N MET A 48 1.34 -0.32 -12.11
CA MET A 48 0.35 -0.51 -13.18
C MET A 48 1.02 -0.69 -14.55
N GLN A 49 2.29 -0.33 -14.70
CA GLN A 49 3.01 -0.39 -15.97
C GLN A 49 3.93 -1.60 -16.07
N GLN A 50 4.60 -1.97 -14.97
CA GLN A 50 5.54 -3.08 -15.00
C GLN A 50 4.82 -4.38 -15.40
N LYS A 51 5.53 -5.19 -16.20
CA LYS A 51 5.00 -6.45 -16.75
C LYS A 51 3.71 -6.29 -17.58
N GLY A 52 3.40 -5.08 -18.04
CA GLY A 52 2.25 -4.82 -18.92
C GLY A 52 0.89 -4.90 -18.23
N LEU A 53 0.82 -4.78 -16.90
CA LEU A 53 -0.43 -5.00 -16.15
C LEU A 53 -1.61 -4.17 -16.67
N ARG A 54 -1.41 -2.86 -16.92
CA ARG A 54 -2.45 -1.99 -17.47
C ARG A 54 -2.89 -2.44 -18.85
N ASP A 55 -1.94 -2.71 -19.74
CA ASP A 55 -2.24 -3.06 -21.13
C ASP A 55 -2.99 -4.40 -21.20
N THR A 56 -2.58 -5.39 -20.39
CA THR A 56 -3.31 -6.65 -20.23
C THR A 56 -4.72 -6.41 -19.69
N ALA A 57 -4.87 -5.60 -18.63
CA ALA A 57 -6.19 -5.31 -18.08
C ALA A 57 -7.11 -4.62 -19.09
N MET A 58 -6.58 -3.67 -19.88
CA MET A 58 -7.34 -2.98 -20.94
C MET A 58 -7.78 -3.95 -22.04
N ALA A 59 -6.92 -4.87 -22.46
CA ALA A 59 -7.27 -5.89 -23.45
C ALA A 59 -8.36 -6.85 -22.93
N GLU A 60 -8.24 -7.30 -21.67
CA GLU A 60 -9.23 -8.21 -21.08
C GLU A 60 -10.60 -7.56 -20.85
N ILE A 61 -10.67 -6.24 -20.64
CA ILE A 61 -11.95 -5.51 -20.51
C ILE A 61 -12.83 -5.67 -21.76
N GLU A 62 -12.23 -5.71 -22.96
CA GLU A 62 -12.95 -5.87 -24.23
C GLU A 62 -13.64 -7.24 -24.35
N HIS A 63 -13.16 -8.24 -23.59
CA HIS A 63 -13.69 -9.59 -23.58
C HIS A 63 -14.80 -9.81 -22.54
N VAL A 64 -15.02 -8.85 -21.65
CA VAL A 64 -16.07 -8.91 -20.61
C VAL A 64 -17.41 -8.52 -21.21
N HIS A 65 -18.45 -9.30 -20.91
CA HIS A 65 -19.82 -8.89 -21.22
C HIS A 65 -20.34 -7.89 -20.18
N TRP A 66 -20.66 -6.68 -20.62
CA TRP A 66 -21.13 -5.59 -19.75
C TRP A 66 -22.66 -5.47 -19.80
N THR A 67 -23.28 -5.33 -18.63
CA THR A 67 -24.71 -5.03 -18.54
C THR A 67 -24.92 -3.98 -17.45
N PRO A 68 -25.26 -2.73 -17.80
CA PRO A 68 -25.40 -2.15 -19.15
C PRO A 68 -24.06 -1.83 -19.84
N ASP A 69 -24.09 -1.69 -21.17
CA ASP A 69 -22.90 -1.51 -22.03
C ASP A 69 -21.99 -0.34 -21.64
N TRP A 70 -22.55 0.76 -21.11
CA TRP A 70 -21.75 1.91 -20.68
C TRP A 70 -20.78 1.59 -19.54
N GLY A 71 -20.95 0.44 -18.85
CA GLY A 71 -20.03 -0.05 -17.83
C GLY A 71 -18.61 -0.21 -18.35
N GLN A 72 -18.45 -0.62 -19.62
CA GLN A 72 -17.15 -0.79 -20.26
C GLN A 72 -16.37 0.54 -20.30
N ALA A 73 -16.94 1.57 -20.93
CA ALA A 73 -16.30 2.88 -21.05
C ALA A 73 -15.94 3.49 -19.69
N ARG A 74 -16.74 3.20 -18.65
CA ARG A 74 -16.46 3.65 -17.28
C ARG A 74 -15.25 2.94 -16.67
N ILE A 75 -15.08 1.63 -16.87
CA ILE A 75 -13.93 0.91 -16.32
C ILE A 75 -12.65 1.23 -17.12
N GLU A 76 -12.75 1.40 -18.44
CA GLU A 76 -11.64 1.78 -19.31
C GLU A 76 -11.08 3.15 -18.87
N GLY A 77 -11.95 4.15 -18.74
CA GLY A 77 -11.54 5.49 -18.28
C GLY A 77 -10.94 5.49 -16.87
N MET A 78 -11.31 4.53 -16.03
CA MET A 78 -10.72 4.36 -14.70
C MET A 78 -9.32 3.73 -14.74
N ILE A 79 -9.05 2.82 -15.69
CA ILE A 79 -7.78 2.06 -15.77
C ILE A 79 -6.72 2.79 -16.60
N GLU A 80 -7.12 3.45 -17.69
CA GLU A 80 -6.23 4.06 -18.68
C GLU A 80 -5.16 4.95 -18.03
N ASN A 81 -5.57 5.82 -17.11
CA ASN A 81 -4.70 6.78 -16.45
C ASN A 81 -4.46 6.45 -14.97
N ARG A 82 -4.72 5.20 -14.55
CA ARG A 82 -4.59 4.82 -13.15
C ARG A 82 -3.12 4.85 -12.71
N PRO A 83 -2.78 5.59 -11.63
CA PRO A 83 -1.43 5.54 -11.07
C PRO A 83 -1.16 4.19 -10.39
N ASP A 84 0.09 3.97 -10.01
CA ASP A 84 0.49 2.79 -9.23
C ASP A 84 -0.35 2.63 -7.97
N TRP A 85 -0.74 1.38 -7.69
CA TRP A 85 -1.67 1.08 -6.62
C TRP A 85 -0.94 0.92 -5.30
N CYS A 86 -1.10 1.89 -4.40
CA CYS A 86 -0.64 1.79 -3.02
C CYS A 86 -1.42 0.70 -2.26
N ILE A 87 -0.76 -0.41 -1.93
CA ILE A 87 -1.36 -1.58 -1.28
C ILE A 87 -1.06 -1.67 0.22
N SER A 88 -0.15 -0.87 0.77
CA SER A 88 0.14 -0.90 2.22
C SER A 88 -0.75 0.04 3.02
N ARG A 89 -1.10 -0.37 4.24
CA ARG A 89 -1.90 0.40 5.19
C ARG A 89 -1.28 0.30 6.59
N GLN A 90 -1.06 1.43 7.25
CA GLN A 90 -0.61 1.49 8.64
C GLN A 90 -1.81 1.30 9.59
N ARG A 91 -2.32 0.08 9.63
CA ARG A 91 -3.47 -0.35 10.44
C ARG A 91 -3.13 -1.65 11.16
N THR A 92 -3.89 -1.95 12.20
CA THR A 92 -3.70 -3.16 13.01
C THR A 92 -4.60 -4.33 12.58
N TRP A 93 -5.52 -4.11 11.63
CA TRP A 93 -6.46 -5.12 11.18
C TRP A 93 -6.43 -5.22 9.66
N GLY A 94 -6.08 -6.41 9.16
CA GLY A 94 -5.96 -6.74 7.74
C GLY A 94 -4.95 -7.87 7.51
N VAL A 95 -4.88 -8.38 6.28
CA VAL A 95 -3.86 -9.38 5.89
C VAL A 95 -2.47 -8.74 5.98
N PRO A 96 -1.48 -9.35 6.64
CA PRO A 96 -0.16 -8.76 6.80
C PRO A 96 0.62 -8.67 5.47
N LEU A 97 1.30 -7.55 5.21
CA LEU A 97 2.41 -7.53 4.25
C LEU A 97 3.63 -8.16 4.90
N ALA A 98 3.75 -9.48 4.81
CA ALA A 98 4.78 -10.30 5.44
C ALA A 98 6.19 -10.10 4.82
N LEU A 99 6.74 -8.89 4.98
CA LEU A 99 8.00 -8.46 4.38
C LEU A 99 9.02 -8.10 5.45
N PHE A 100 10.28 -8.41 5.15
CA PHE A 100 11.44 -7.96 5.89
C PHE A 100 12.24 -6.98 5.03
N VAL A 101 12.61 -5.84 5.60
CA VAL A 101 13.32 -4.76 4.91
C VAL A 101 14.64 -4.48 5.59
N HIS A 102 15.72 -4.37 4.82
CA HIS A 102 17.04 -4.08 5.38
C HIS A 102 17.07 -2.65 5.96
N ARG A 103 17.57 -2.51 7.20
CA ARG A 103 17.47 -1.27 7.99
C ARG A 103 18.19 -0.08 7.36
N GLU A 104 19.31 -0.33 6.68
CA GLU A 104 20.13 0.74 6.11
C GLU A 104 19.76 1.09 4.66
N THR A 105 19.39 0.08 3.86
CA THR A 105 19.18 0.25 2.42
C THR A 105 17.71 0.40 2.05
N GLY A 106 16.79 -0.06 2.91
CA GLY A 106 15.36 -0.09 2.59
C GLY A 106 14.98 -1.17 1.57
N GLU A 107 15.90 -2.06 1.20
CA GLU A 107 15.65 -3.13 0.24
C GLU A 107 14.96 -4.34 0.87
N LEU A 108 14.18 -5.07 0.08
CA LEU A 108 13.59 -6.34 0.50
C LEU A 108 14.67 -7.37 0.81
N HIS A 109 14.40 -8.22 1.79
CA HIS A 109 15.22 -9.40 2.04
C HIS A 109 15.33 -10.26 0.75
N PRO A 110 16.53 -10.72 0.34
CA PRO A 110 16.72 -11.46 -0.92
C PRO A 110 15.84 -12.73 -1.04
N ARG A 111 15.56 -13.37 0.10
CA ARG A 111 14.65 -14.52 0.24
C ARG A 111 13.16 -14.16 0.41
N ALA A 112 12.71 -12.97 -0.01
CA ALA A 112 11.36 -12.48 0.26
C ALA A 112 10.24 -13.47 -0.11
N SER A 113 10.31 -14.10 -1.28
CA SER A 113 9.29 -15.07 -1.72
C SER A 113 9.21 -16.31 -0.83
N GLU A 114 10.33 -16.83 -0.35
CA GLU A 114 10.41 -17.97 0.58
C GLU A 114 9.84 -17.58 1.95
N LEU A 115 10.22 -16.40 2.46
CA LEU A 115 9.77 -15.90 3.75
C LEU A 115 8.25 -15.64 3.77
N VAL A 116 7.71 -15.04 2.70
CA VAL A 116 6.26 -14.87 2.52
C VAL A 116 5.55 -16.22 2.54
N ARG A 117 6.11 -17.25 1.88
CA ARG A 117 5.56 -18.61 1.89
C ARG A 117 5.56 -19.21 3.29
N ALA A 118 6.67 -19.11 4.02
CA ALA A 118 6.79 -19.62 5.38
C ALA A 118 5.79 -18.95 6.35
N VAL A 119 5.54 -17.65 6.17
CA VAL A 119 4.53 -16.93 6.94
C VAL A 119 3.11 -17.35 6.54
N ALA A 120 2.83 -17.54 5.25
CA ALA A 120 1.53 -18.02 4.80
C ALA A 120 1.17 -19.39 5.40
N GLU A 121 2.14 -20.31 5.48
CA GLU A 121 1.95 -21.64 6.10
C GLU A 121 1.67 -21.58 7.60
N ARG A 122 2.19 -20.55 8.30
CA ARG A 122 1.85 -20.30 9.71
C ARG A 122 0.48 -19.68 9.84
N VAL A 123 0.16 -18.70 9.00
CA VAL A 123 -1.17 -18.05 8.99
C VAL A 123 -2.28 -19.05 8.69
N GLU A 124 -2.03 -20.05 7.85
CA GLU A 124 -2.99 -21.12 7.57
C GLU A 124 -3.32 -21.96 8.83
N LYS A 125 -2.36 -22.14 9.75
CA LYS A 125 -2.52 -22.96 10.96
C LYS A 125 -3.02 -22.15 12.15
N ASP A 126 -2.39 -20.99 12.36
CA ASP A 126 -2.46 -20.22 13.61
C ASP A 126 -3.22 -18.89 13.42
N GLY A 127 -3.64 -18.58 12.19
CA GLY A 127 -4.36 -17.35 11.85
C GLY A 127 -3.44 -16.16 11.58
N ILE A 128 -4.04 -15.00 11.25
CA ILE A 128 -3.29 -13.80 10.82
C ILE A 128 -2.35 -13.25 11.90
N ASP A 129 -2.68 -13.48 13.18
CA ASP A 129 -1.89 -13.03 14.34
C ASP A 129 -0.50 -13.70 14.37
N ALA A 130 -0.35 -14.86 13.73
CA ALA A 130 0.92 -15.57 13.62
C ALA A 130 2.05 -14.70 13.04
N TRP A 131 1.75 -13.77 12.12
CA TRP A 131 2.76 -12.83 11.63
C TRP A 131 3.14 -11.79 12.67
N PHE A 132 2.16 -11.25 13.40
CA PHE A 132 2.39 -10.18 14.36
C PHE A 132 3.18 -10.68 15.56
N ASP A 133 2.86 -11.88 16.04
CA ASP A 133 3.51 -12.53 17.19
C ASP A 133 4.88 -13.13 16.86
N LEU A 134 5.19 -13.35 15.58
CA LEU A 134 6.44 -13.95 15.15
C LEU A 134 7.69 -13.15 15.53
N ASP A 135 8.67 -13.80 16.15
CA ASP A 135 10.03 -13.26 16.25
C ASP A 135 10.78 -13.42 14.91
N ALA A 136 11.33 -12.32 14.40
CA ALA A 136 12.13 -12.30 13.18
C ALA A 136 13.33 -13.27 13.24
N HIS A 137 13.89 -13.50 14.43
CA HIS A 137 14.98 -14.46 14.63
C HIS A 137 14.61 -15.90 14.26
N GLU A 138 13.34 -16.29 14.33
CA GLU A 138 12.90 -17.63 13.96
C GLU A 138 13.03 -17.91 12.46
N LEU A 139 12.93 -16.88 11.61
CA LEU A 139 13.06 -17.00 10.15
C LEU A 139 14.41 -16.52 9.61
N LEU A 140 15.01 -15.52 10.26
CA LEU A 140 16.23 -14.86 9.79
C LEU A 140 17.47 -15.24 10.61
N GLY A 141 17.31 -15.92 11.75
CA GLY A 141 18.42 -16.27 12.62
C GLY A 141 19.23 -15.04 13.05
N GLY A 142 20.56 -15.10 12.83
CA GLY A 142 21.46 -14.00 13.18
C GLY A 142 21.29 -12.74 12.31
N GLU A 143 20.71 -12.87 11.11
CA GLU A 143 20.51 -11.74 10.21
C GLU A 143 19.37 -10.82 10.65
N ALA A 144 18.48 -11.27 11.54
CA ALA A 144 17.31 -10.50 11.98
C ALA A 144 17.65 -9.09 12.47
N ALA A 145 18.82 -8.89 13.08
CA ALA A 145 19.28 -7.58 13.55
C ALA A 145 19.45 -6.55 12.41
N GLN A 146 19.72 -7.01 11.19
CA GLN A 146 19.92 -6.16 10.00
C GLN A 146 18.59 -5.79 9.32
N TYR A 147 17.49 -6.45 9.69
CA TYR A 147 16.20 -6.30 9.05
C TYR A 147 15.13 -5.75 10.00
N GLU A 148 14.15 -5.07 9.42
CA GLU A 148 12.93 -4.63 10.06
C GLU A 148 11.77 -5.51 9.57
N LYS A 149 11.05 -6.12 10.52
CA LYS A 149 9.78 -6.82 10.26
C LYS A 149 8.69 -5.76 10.06
N LEU A 150 8.06 -5.72 8.89
CA LEU A 150 7.00 -4.74 8.65
C LEU A 150 5.72 -5.09 9.40
N ASN A 151 5.03 -4.06 9.89
CA ASN A 151 3.71 -4.16 10.55
C ASN A 151 2.57 -3.63 9.67
N ASP A 152 2.86 -3.28 8.42
CA ASP A 152 1.83 -2.84 7.48
C ASP A 152 0.90 -4.00 7.13
N VAL A 153 -0.38 -3.67 6.94
CA VAL A 153 -1.37 -4.59 6.40
C VAL A 153 -1.74 -4.22 4.98
N MET A 154 -2.32 -5.16 4.26
CA MET A 154 -2.73 -5.02 2.89
C MET A 154 -4.01 -4.20 2.77
N ASP A 155 -4.12 -3.46 1.68
CA ASP A 155 -5.34 -2.76 1.30
C ASP A 155 -6.46 -3.79 1.13
N VAL A 156 -7.61 -3.55 1.77
CA VAL A 156 -8.77 -4.45 1.75
C VAL A 156 -9.28 -4.74 0.34
N TRP A 157 -8.99 -3.84 -0.62
CA TRP A 157 -9.31 -4.05 -2.03
C TRP A 157 -8.47 -5.16 -2.67
N VAL A 158 -7.25 -5.42 -2.20
CA VAL A 158 -6.47 -6.59 -2.62
C VAL A 158 -7.14 -7.85 -2.10
N ASP A 159 -7.50 -7.88 -0.82
CA ASP A 159 -8.16 -9.03 -0.18
C ASP A 159 -9.43 -9.43 -0.96
N SER A 160 -10.30 -8.46 -1.26
CA SER A 160 -11.49 -8.71 -2.09
C SER A 160 -11.16 -9.00 -3.56
N GLY A 161 -10.07 -8.43 -4.07
CA GLY A 161 -9.66 -8.53 -5.47
C GLY A 161 -9.14 -9.93 -5.83
N VAL A 162 -8.57 -10.66 -4.88
CA VAL A 162 -8.02 -12.02 -5.11
C VAL A 162 -9.03 -13.14 -4.86
N VAL A 163 -10.26 -12.82 -4.45
CA VAL A 163 -11.32 -13.81 -4.15
C VAL A 163 -11.58 -14.76 -5.33
N HIS A 164 -11.57 -14.23 -6.56
CA HIS A 164 -11.78 -15.01 -7.78
C HIS A 164 -10.73 -16.12 -7.98
N HIS A 165 -9.54 -15.97 -7.39
CA HIS A 165 -8.48 -16.97 -7.41
C HIS A 165 -8.53 -17.88 -6.17
N CYS A 166 -8.76 -17.29 -4.99
CA CYS A 166 -8.73 -18.03 -3.73
C CYS A 166 -9.91 -18.99 -3.55
N LEU A 167 -11.14 -18.59 -3.90
CA LEU A 167 -12.32 -19.42 -3.65
C LEU A 167 -12.29 -20.75 -4.41
N PRO A 168 -12.07 -20.78 -5.74
CA PRO A 168 -11.99 -22.04 -6.49
C PRO A 168 -10.90 -22.99 -5.98
N ALA A 169 -9.76 -22.44 -5.52
CA ALA A 169 -8.68 -23.23 -4.95
C ALA A 169 -9.05 -23.89 -3.61
N MET A 170 -9.91 -23.24 -2.81
CA MET A 170 -10.35 -23.75 -1.50
C MET A 170 -11.65 -24.54 -1.55
N ARG A 171 -12.48 -24.29 -2.56
CA ARG A 171 -13.86 -24.81 -2.69
C ARG A 171 -14.07 -25.38 -4.09
N PRO A 172 -13.91 -26.70 -4.26
CA PRO A 172 -14.07 -27.35 -5.56
C PRO A 172 -15.45 -27.15 -6.20
N GLU A 173 -16.46 -26.82 -5.40
CA GLU A 173 -17.80 -26.50 -5.87
C GLU A 173 -17.93 -25.12 -6.55
N ILE A 174 -16.91 -24.26 -6.43
CA ILE A 174 -16.86 -22.94 -7.05
C ILE A 174 -15.93 -23.02 -8.27
N PRO A 175 -16.44 -22.99 -9.51
CA PRO A 175 -15.60 -23.04 -10.70
C PRO A 175 -14.86 -21.71 -10.95
N ALA A 176 -13.73 -21.78 -11.65
CA ALA A 176 -13.06 -20.64 -12.27
C ALA A 176 -12.86 -20.89 -13.78
N PRO A 177 -13.07 -19.88 -14.65
CA PRO A 177 -13.62 -18.55 -14.36
C PRO A 177 -15.09 -18.61 -13.89
N ALA A 178 -15.54 -17.56 -13.20
CA ALA A 178 -16.90 -17.43 -12.65
C ALA A 178 -17.96 -17.23 -13.75
#